data_AF-A0A531KJ42-F1
#
_entry.id   AF-A0A531KJ42-F1
#
_cell.length_a   1.000
_cell.length_b   1.000
_cell.length_c   1.000
_cell.angle_alpha   90.00
_cell.angle_beta   90.00
_cell.angle_gamma   90.00
#
_symmetry.space_group_name_H-M   'P 1'
#
loop_
_entity.id
_entity.type
_entity.pdbx_description
1 polymer ?
#
loop_
_entity_poly.entity_id
_entity_poly.type
_entity_poly.pdbx_seq_one_letter_code
_entity_poly.pdbx_strand_id
1 'polypeptide(L)'
;MTDRRLSNSTRQALPASVAVPGYDRNRVVPGIIHLGVGAFHRAHQAAYVDDCLAAGETDWGIVGVSLRSADTRDALAPQDGLYTLAVRSSDSESLRVVGSILSMLVAPEAPGAVLAALTDPRTAIVTLTITEKAYLRAAGGGLDTAHPDIVHDLANPQMPRTAHGFLA
;
A
#
# COMPACT_ATOMS: atom_id res chain seq x y z
N MET A 1 -9.89 30.36 0.14
CA MET A 1 -10.39 29.07 -0.36
C MET A 1 -10.06 28.04 0.69
N THR A 2 -11.04 27.36 1.28
CA THR A 2 -10.74 26.23 2.17
C THR A 2 -10.22 25.10 1.29
N ASP A 3 -8.90 24.88 1.31
CA ASP A 3 -8.23 23.72 0.71
C ASP A 3 -8.73 22.43 1.38
N ARG A 4 -9.91 21.98 0.99
CA ARG A 4 -10.42 20.68 1.41
C ARG A 4 -9.65 19.62 0.65
N ARG A 5 -8.72 18.96 1.33
CA ARG A 5 -8.09 17.74 0.84
C ARG A 5 -9.16 16.68 0.53
N LEU A 6 -8.86 15.81 -0.44
CA LEU A 6 -9.64 14.60 -0.68
C LEU A 6 -9.67 13.77 0.62
N SER A 7 -10.84 13.31 1.03
CA SER A 7 -11.04 12.44 2.19
C SER A 7 -12.40 11.74 2.08
N ASN A 8 -12.70 10.82 3.00
CA ASN A 8 -14.01 10.19 3.08
C ASN A 8 -15.15 11.21 3.24
N SER A 9 -14.89 12.30 3.96
CA SER A 9 -15.88 13.35 4.24
C SER A 9 -16.03 14.36 3.11
N THR A 10 -15.04 14.50 2.21
CA THR A 10 -15.06 15.50 1.14
C THR A 10 -15.28 14.91 -0.25
N ARG A 11 -15.08 13.59 -0.45
CA ARG A 11 -15.16 12.95 -1.78
C ARG A 11 -16.51 13.13 -2.50
N GLN A 12 -17.61 13.29 -1.76
CA GLN A 12 -18.94 13.51 -2.35
C GLN A 12 -19.11 14.91 -2.96
N ALA A 13 -18.23 15.86 -2.64
CA ALA A 13 -18.24 17.21 -3.17
C ALA A 13 -17.36 17.38 -4.43
N LEU A 14 -16.79 16.29 -4.95
CA LEU A 14 -15.99 16.31 -6.18
C LEU A 14 -16.87 16.59 -7.41
N PRO A 15 -16.29 17.12 -8.51
CA PRO A 15 -17.01 17.25 -9.77
C PRO A 15 -17.58 15.90 -10.23
N ALA A 16 -18.77 15.94 -10.84
CA ALA A 16 -19.46 14.72 -11.31
C ALA A 16 -18.67 13.90 -12.35
N SER A 17 -17.67 14.50 -13.00
CA SER A 17 -16.76 13.83 -13.93
C SER A 17 -15.71 12.95 -13.25
N VAL A 18 -15.52 13.08 -11.93
CA VAL A 18 -14.58 12.25 -11.16
C VAL A 18 -15.34 11.07 -10.58
N ALA A 19 -14.98 9.85 -11.02
CA ALA A 19 -15.56 8.65 -10.44
C ALA A 19 -15.10 8.48 -8.98
N VAL A 20 -16.00 8.06 -8.09
CA VAL A 20 -15.69 7.81 -6.67
C VAL A 20 -16.07 6.37 -6.29
N PRO A 21 -15.43 5.77 -5.26
CA PRO A 21 -15.76 4.42 -4.83
C PRO A 21 -17.26 4.27 -4.49
N GLY A 22 -17.95 3.36 -5.19
CA GLY A 22 -19.37 3.09 -5.00
C GLY A 22 -19.69 2.21 -3.79
N TYR A 23 -18.68 1.65 -3.14
CA TYR A 23 -18.80 0.79 -1.97
C TYR A 23 -18.61 1.56 -0.66
N ASP A 24 -19.13 0.99 0.44
CA ASP A 24 -18.93 1.54 1.79
C ASP A 24 -17.57 1.10 2.34
N ARG A 25 -16.61 2.03 2.37
CA ARG A 25 -15.25 1.79 2.86
C ARG A 25 -15.21 1.35 4.33
N ASN A 26 -16.22 1.68 5.14
CA ASN A 26 -16.25 1.25 6.55
C ASN A 26 -16.54 -0.25 6.71
N ARG A 27 -17.03 -0.91 5.65
CA ARG A 27 -17.27 -2.36 5.62
C ARG A 27 -16.08 -3.16 5.10
N VAL A 28 -15.04 -2.49 4.59
CA VAL A 28 -13.88 -3.16 4.00
C VAL A 28 -12.91 -3.56 5.11
N VAL A 29 -12.56 -4.84 5.12
CA VAL A 29 -11.60 -5.45 6.04
C VAL A 29 -10.27 -5.62 5.30
N PRO A 30 -9.12 -5.32 5.95
CA PRO A 30 -7.84 -5.59 5.33
C PRO A 30 -7.56 -7.08 5.21
N GLY A 31 -7.23 -7.54 4.00
CA GLY A 31 -6.75 -8.90 3.72
C GLY A 31 -5.47 -8.94 2.88
N ILE A 32 -4.97 -7.78 2.47
CA ILE A 32 -3.74 -7.63 1.69
C ILE A 32 -2.76 -6.72 2.43
N ILE A 33 -1.53 -7.20 2.62
CA ILE A 33 -0.40 -6.35 2.99
C ILE A 33 0.43 -6.08 1.73
N HIS A 34 0.72 -4.81 1.46
CA HIS A 34 1.54 -4.43 0.31
C HIS A 34 2.85 -3.78 0.75
N LEU A 35 3.98 -4.43 0.48
CA LEU A 35 5.31 -3.89 0.76
C LEU A 35 5.83 -3.06 -0.44
N GLY A 36 6.05 -1.77 -0.21
CA GLY A 36 6.57 -0.84 -1.22
C GLY A 36 5.48 -0.13 -2.02
N VAL A 37 4.73 0.76 -1.38
CA VAL A 37 3.60 1.51 -1.98
C VAL A 37 4.09 2.63 -2.91
N GLY A 38 4.52 2.24 -4.11
CA GLY A 38 4.94 3.15 -5.17
C GLY A 38 3.80 3.66 -6.06
N ALA A 39 4.15 4.47 -7.05
CA ALA A 39 3.21 4.92 -8.09
C ALA A 39 2.63 3.74 -8.90
N PHE A 40 3.46 2.74 -9.23
CA PHE A 40 3.00 1.55 -9.96
C PHE A 40 1.96 0.76 -9.17
N HIS A 41 2.17 0.56 -7.87
CA HIS A 41 1.20 -0.14 -7.04
C HIS A 41 -0.16 0.53 -7.02
N ARG A 42 -0.16 1.85 -6.80
CA ARG A 42 -1.37 2.68 -6.83
C ARG A 42 -2.04 2.66 -8.20
N ALA A 43 -1.28 2.72 -9.28
CA ALA A 43 -1.86 2.68 -10.62
C ALA A 43 -2.33 1.28 -11.06
N HIS A 44 -1.90 0.21 -10.38
CA HIS A 44 -2.12 -1.17 -10.82
C HIS A 44 -2.84 -2.04 -9.78
N GLN A 45 -2.14 -2.63 -8.80
CA GLN A 45 -2.78 -3.62 -7.92
C GLN A 45 -3.88 -2.98 -7.05
N ALA A 46 -3.63 -1.79 -6.50
CA ALA A 46 -4.64 -1.09 -5.71
C ALA A 46 -5.87 -0.70 -6.54
N ALA A 47 -5.68 -0.35 -7.81
CA ALA A 47 -6.75 -0.04 -8.75
C ALA A 47 -7.63 -1.28 -9.04
N TYR A 48 -7.04 -2.45 -9.28
CA TYR A 48 -7.80 -3.69 -9.46
C TYR A 48 -8.53 -4.15 -8.19
N VAL A 49 -7.88 -4.02 -7.02
CA VAL A 49 -8.54 -4.34 -5.74
C VAL A 49 -9.74 -3.41 -5.52
N ASP A 50 -9.64 -2.13 -5.88
CA ASP A 50 -10.76 -1.18 -5.81
C ASP A 50 -11.96 -1.63 -6.65
N ASP A 51 -11.70 -2.19 -7.82
CA ASP A 51 -12.73 -2.74 -8.70
C ASP A 51 -13.38 -4.00 -8.10
N CYS A 52 -12.60 -4.87 -7.45
CA CYS A 52 -13.15 -6.01 -6.70
C CYS A 52 -14.06 -5.56 -5.55
N LEU A 53 -13.65 -4.53 -4.80
CA LEU A 53 -14.48 -3.96 -3.73
C LEU A 53 -15.77 -3.33 -4.29
N ALA A 54 -15.70 -2.68 -5.44
CA ALA A 54 -16.87 -2.15 -6.14
C ALA A 54 -17.81 -3.26 -6.64
N ALA A 55 -17.29 -4.46 -6.91
CA ALA A 55 -18.07 -5.64 -7.28
C ALA A 55 -18.75 -6.32 -6.08
N GLY A 56 -18.51 -5.86 -4.84
CA GLY A 56 -19.19 -6.33 -3.63
C GLY A 56 -18.30 -7.10 -2.66
N GLU A 57 -17.03 -7.33 -3.00
CA GLU A 57 -16.08 -7.93 -2.07
C GLU A 57 -15.78 -6.97 -0.90
N THR A 58 -15.53 -7.52 0.29
CA THR A 58 -15.21 -6.70 1.48
C THR A 58 -13.86 -7.02 2.09
N ASP A 59 -13.27 -8.17 1.78
CA ASP A 59 -12.18 -8.72 2.60
C ASP A 59 -10.79 -8.46 2.02
N TRP A 60 -10.71 -7.67 0.93
CA TRP A 60 -9.48 -7.43 0.17
C TRP A 60 -8.84 -6.05 0.40
N GLY A 61 -9.23 -5.34 1.45
CA GLY A 61 -8.62 -4.04 1.78
C GLY A 61 -7.10 -4.13 1.91
N ILE A 62 -6.39 -3.06 1.54
CA ILE A 62 -4.93 -3.02 1.54
C ILE A 62 -4.43 -2.22 2.75
N VAL A 63 -3.52 -2.82 3.52
CA VAL A 63 -2.57 -2.07 4.36
C VAL A 63 -1.27 -1.92 3.60
N GLY A 64 -0.93 -0.67 3.28
CA GLY A 64 0.33 -0.36 2.62
C GLY A 64 1.48 -0.28 3.63
N VAL A 65 2.66 -0.74 3.27
CA VAL A 65 3.87 -0.66 4.10
C VAL A 65 4.98 0.00 3.31
N SER A 66 5.50 1.12 3.83
CA SER A 66 6.76 1.69 3.36
C SER A 66 7.91 1.10 4.15
N LEU A 67 8.88 0.51 3.44
CA LEU A 67 10.09 -0.06 4.06
C LEU A 67 11.18 1.00 4.33
N ARG A 68 10.99 2.26 3.92
CA ARG A 68 12.07 3.27 3.92
C ARG A 68 11.69 4.61 4.54
N SER A 69 10.71 5.31 3.97
CA SER A 69 10.35 6.69 4.39
C SER A 69 8.85 6.88 4.64
N ALA A 70 8.52 7.94 5.36
CA ALA A 70 7.15 8.30 5.69
C ALA A 70 6.39 9.03 4.58
N ASP A 71 7.06 9.54 3.55
CA ASP A 71 6.48 10.50 2.58
C ASP A 71 5.15 10.03 1.97
N THR A 72 5.05 8.74 1.60
CA THR A 72 3.81 8.19 1.03
C THR A 72 2.70 8.07 2.09
N ARG A 73 3.05 7.70 3.34
CA ARG A 73 2.10 7.68 4.46
C ARG A 73 1.61 9.10 4.74
N ASP A 74 2.51 10.08 4.80
CA ASP A 74 2.18 11.48 5.11
C ASP A 74 1.33 12.14 4.02
N ALA A 75 1.48 11.70 2.77
CA ALA A 75 0.62 12.14 1.66
C ALA A 75 -0.78 11.51 1.70
N LEU A 76 -0.88 10.21 2.00
CA LEU A 76 -2.14 9.46 1.92
C LEU A 76 -2.97 9.50 3.21
N ALA A 77 -2.34 9.50 4.38
CA ALA A 77 -3.03 9.39 5.67
C ALA A 77 -4.00 10.56 5.94
N PRO A 78 -3.67 11.83 5.64
CA PRO A 78 -4.62 12.94 5.76
C PRO A 78 -5.81 12.87 4.79
N GLN A 79 -5.77 11.91 3.84
CA GLN A 79 -6.82 11.66 2.85
C GLN A 79 -7.55 10.34 3.10
N ASP A 80 -7.42 9.76 4.29
CA ASP A 80 -8.00 8.46 4.65
C ASP A 80 -7.57 7.32 3.70
N GLY A 81 -6.34 7.39 3.17
CA GLY A 81 -5.82 6.43 2.18
C GLY A 81 -6.33 6.64 0.75
N LEU A 82 -7.24 7.61 0.53
CA LEU A 82 -7.74 7.94 -0.80
C LEU A 82 -6.68 8.65 -1.64
N TYR A 83 -6.69 8.38 -2.94
CA TYR A 83 -5.95 9.13 -3.95
C TYR A 83 -6.69 9.11 -5.28
N THR A 84 -6.29 9.98 -6.20
CA THR A 84 -6.84 10.04 -7.56
C THR A 84 -5.94 9.28 -8.52
N LEU A 85 -6.52 8.37 -9.29
CA LEU A 85 -5.93 7.77 -10.48
C LEU A 85 -6.38 8.55 -11.71
N ALA A 86 -5.42 9.07 -12.47
CA ALA A 86 -5.66 9.68 -13.77
C ALA A 86 -5.23 8.72 -14.87
N VAL A 87 -6.17 8.29 -15.71
CA VAL A 87 -5.90 7.48 -16.90
C VAL A 87 -5.98 8.38 -18.12
N ARG A 88 -4.88 8.51 -18.86
CA ARG A 88 -4.72 9.46 -19.96
C ARG A 88 -4.34 8.75 -21.25
N SER A 89 -4.97 9.14 -22.34
CA SER A 89 -4.59 8.80 -23.71
C SER A 89 -4.40 10.08 -24.54
N SER A 90 -4.15 9.96 -25.84
CA SER A 90 -4.08 11.12 -26.76
C SER A 90 -5.34 11.98 -26.75
N ASP A 91 -6.51 11.34 -26.60
CA ASP A 91 -7.81 11.96 -26.86
C ASP A 91 -8.68 12.09 -25.61
N SER A 92 -8.23 11.56 -24.47
CA SER A 92 -9.05 11.53 -23.25
C SER A 92 -8.24 11.51 -21.97
N GLU A 93 -8.86 12.05 -20.92
CA GLU A 93 -8.44 11.89 -19.53
C GLU A 93 -9.66 11.48 -18.72
N SER A 94 -9.48 10.45 -17.88
CA SER A 94 -10.48 10.05 -16.89
C SER A 94 -9.85 10.05 -15.51
N LEU A 95 -10.59 10.59 -14.54
CA LEU A 95 -10.17 10.68 -13.15
C LEU A 95 -11.07 9.78 -12.31
N ARG A 96 -10.47 8.96 -11.46
CA ARG A 96 -11.20 8.22 -10.43
C ARG A 96 -10.49 8.29 -9.09
N VAL A 97 -11.26 8.36 -8.02
CA VAL A 97 -10.76 8.17 -6.66
C VAL A 97 -10.67 6.67 -6.39
N VAL A 98 -9.51 6.22 -5.91
CA VAL A 98 -9.29 4.84 -5.45
C VAL A 98 -9.30 4.83 -3.92
N GLY A 99 -9.99 3.86 -3.33
CA GLY A 99 -10.18 3.75 -1.88
C GLY A 99 -9.77 2.41 -1.25
N SER A 100 -9.16 1.51 -2.03
CA SER A 100 -8.72 0.18 -1.60
C SER A 100 -7.57 0.19 -0.58
N ILE A 101 -6.78 1.25 -0.51
CA ILE A 101 -5.77 1.45 0.55
C ILE A 101 -6.47 2.01 1.78
N LEU A 102 -6.50 1.24 2.85
CA LEU A 102 -7.18 1.59 4.10
C LEU A 102 -6.26 2.33 5.07
N SER A 103 -4.99 1.92 5.13
CA SER A 103 -3.99 2.51 6.01
C SER A 103 -2.57 2.29 5.48
N MET A 104 -1.62 3.02 6.08
CA MET A 104 -0.22 3.00 5.72
C MET A 104 0.63 2.84 6.99
N LEU A 105 1.57 1.90 6.98
CA LEU A 105 2.60 1.71 8.00
C LEU A 105 3.97 2.10 7.44
N VAL A 106 4.87 2.52 8.33
CA VAL A 106 6.27 2.85 8.01
C VAL A 106 7.15 1.91 8.84
N ALA A 107 7.78 0.95 8.18
CA ALA A 107 8.48 -0.15 8.88
C ALA A 107 9.60 0.33 9.81
N PRO A 108 10.43 1.33 9.47
CA PRO A 108 11.40 1.89 10.41
C PRO A 108 10.80 2.56 11.66
N GLU A 109 9.57 3.09 11.57
CA GLU A 109 8.89 3.76 12.70
C GLU A 109 8.14 2.77 13.59
N ALA A 110 7.56 1.72 13.00
CA ALA A 110 6.67 0.78 13.70
C ALA A 110 6.80 -0.66 13.18
N PRO A 111 7.97 -1.32 13.31
CA PRO A 111 8.19 -2.67 12.79
C PRO A 111 7.26 -3.70 13.46
N GLY A 112 6.98 -3.56 14.77
CA GLY A 112 6.02 -4.42 15.46
C GLY A 112 4.59 -4.32 14.91
N ALA A 113 4.16 -3.13 14.45
CA ALA A 113 2.86 -2.97 13.81
C ALA A 113 2.81 -3.65 12.43
N VAL A 114 3.94 -3.63 11.69
CA VAL A 114 4.06 -4.36 10.43
C VAL A 114 3.97 -5.87 10.66
N LEU A 115 4.69 -6.41 11.65
CA LEU A 115 4.62 -7.82 12.03
C LEU A 115 3.20 -8.23 12.48
N ALA A 116 2.54 -7.39 13.28
CA ALA A 116 1.16 -7.63 13.69
C ALA A 116 0.20 -7.67 12.49
N ALA A 117 0.37 -6.79 11.49
CA ALA A 117 -0.44 -6.80 10.28
C ALA A 117 -0.15 -8.03 9.39
N LEU A 118 1.11 -8.44 9.27
CA LEU A 118 1.51 -9.63 8.51
C LEU A 118 1.02 -10.93 9.13
N THR A 119 0.89 -10.98 10.46
CA THR A 119 0.46 -12.17 11.21
C THR A 119 -1.02 -12.17 11.58
N ASP A 120 -1.77 -11.12 11.21
CA ASP A 120 -3.21 -11.10 11.38
C ASP A 120 -3.84 -12.25 10.56
N PRO A 121 -4.68 -13.11 11.16
CA PRO A 121 -5.26 -14.27 10.46
C PRO A 121 -6.15 -13.89 9.26
N ARG A 122 -6.54 -12.61 9.14
CA ARG A 122 -7.28 -12.10 7.97
C ARG A 122 -6.37 -11.73 6.80
N THR A 123 -5.08 -11.53 7.03
CA THR A 123 -4.10 -11.30 5.97
C THR A 123 -3.96 -12.57 5.13
N ALA A 124 -4.56 -12.56 3.95
CA ALA A 124 -4.55 -13.68 3.02
C ALA A 124 -3.40 -13.58 2.00
N ILE A 125 -2.97 -12.36 1.67
CA ILE A 125 -1.96 -12.12 0.63
C ILE A 125 -0.96 -11.05 1.09
N VAL A 126 0.33 -11.32 0.86
CA VAL A 126 1.37 -10.28 0.88
C VAL A 126 1.87 -10.03 -0.54
N THR A 127 1.83 -8.78 -0.99
CA THR A 127 2.29 -8.36 -2.32
C THR A 127 3.44 -7.37 -2.21
N LEU A 128 4.30 -7.31 -3.24
CA LEU A 128 5.54 -6.53 -3.19
C LEU A 128 5.76 -5.72 -4.48
N THR A 129 6.07 -4.43 -4.35
CA THR A 129 6.72 -3.62 -5.40
C THR A 129 7.93 -2.87 -4.84
N ILE A 130 8.93 -3.63 -4.40
CA ILE A 130 10.10 -3.12 -3.68
C ILE A 130 11.30 -2.73 -4.57
N THR A 131 11.14 -2.80 -5.91
CA THR A 131 12.22 -2.75 -6.92
C THR A 131 13.18 -3.94 -6.86
N GLU A 132 13.95 -4.16 -7.92
CA GLU A 132 14.85 -5.29 -8.12
C GLU A 132 15.95 -5.35 -7.05
N LYS A 133 16.46 -4.19 -6.62
CA LYS A 133 17.57 -4.12 -5.65
C LYS A 133 17.19 -4.61 -4.26
N ALA A 134 15.94 -4.41 -3.85
CA ALA A 134 15.49 -4.76 -2.50
C ALA A 134 15.29 -6.27 -2.29
N TYR A 135 15.42 -7.08 -3.35
CA TYR A 135 15.51 -8.53 -3.23
C TYR A 135 16.90 -8.99 -2.76
N LEU A 136 17.90 -8.09 -2.67
CA LEU A 136 19.22 -8.34 -2.09
C LEU A 136 19.89 -9.58 -2.67
N ARG A 137 19.93 -9.68 -4.00
CA ARG A 137 20.47 -10.84 -4.69
C ARG A 137 21.98 -10.74 -4.86
N ALA A 138 22.70 -11.81 -4.55
CA ALA A 138 24.14 -11.91 -4.82
C ALA A 138 24.40 -12.06 -6.33
N ALA A 139 25.61 -11.72 -6.77
CA ALA A 139 26.01 -11.81 -8.18
C ALA A 139 25.89 -13.25 -8.74
N GLY A 140 26.14 -14.27 -7.90
CA GLY A 140 25.98 -15.69 -8.25
C GLY A 140 24.54 -16.19 -8.24
N GLY A 141 23.56 -15.33 -7.97
CA GLY A 141 22.18 -15.72 -7.65
C GLY A 141 21.99 -16.01 -6.16
N GLY A 142 20.75 -16.29 -5.76
CA GLY A 142 20.38 -16.44 -4.35
C GLY A 142 20.41 -15.12 -3.56
N LEU A 143 20.16 -15.23 -2.26
CA LEU A 143 20.20 -14.10 -1.32
C LEU A 143 21.65 -13.76 -0.97
N ASP A 144 21.99 -12.48 -0.97
CA ASP A 144 23.26 -11.97 -0.46
C ASP A 144 23.22 -11.96 1.08
N THR A 145 23.63 -13.07 1.69
CA THR A 145 23.65 -13.23 3.15
C THR A 145 24.72 -12.37 3.84
N ALA A 146 25.67 -11.81 3.08
CA ALA A 146 26.66 -10.88 3.61
C ALA A 146 26.17 -9.42 3.59
N HIS A 147 25.02 -9.14 2.96
CA HIS A 147 24.45 -7.80 2.95
C HIS A 147 24.17 -7.31 4.38
N PRO A 148 24.59 -6.09 4.78
CA PRO A 148 24.47 -5.62 6.16
C PRO A 148 23.06 -5.69 6.74
N ASP A 149 22.04 -5.40 5.92
CA ASP A 149 20.65 -5.50 6.38
C ASP A 149 20.17 -6.95 6.57
N ILE A 150 20.70 -7.93 5.81
CA ILE A 150 20.40 -9.36 6.06
C ILE A 150 21.07 -9.82 7.34
N VAL A 151 22.32 -9.43 7.57
CA VAL A 151 23.03 -9.70 8.83
C VAL A 151 22.28 -9.08 10.02
N HIS A 152 21.77 -7.86 9.87
CA HIS A 152 20.95 -7.19 10.88
C HIS A 152 19.67 -7.99 11.17
N ASP A 153 18.93 -8.39 10.14
CA ASP A 153 17.66 -9.11 10.28
C ASP A 153 17.84 -10.46 10.97
N LEU A 154 18.91 -11.20 10.63
CA LEU A 154 19.25 -12.46 11.28
C LEU A 154 19.59 -12.29 12.76
N ALA A 155 20.27 -11.20 13.13
CA ALA A 155 20.60 -10.90 14.52
C ALA A 155 19.41 -10.33 15.32
N ASN A 156 18.43 -9.73 14.64
CA ASN A 156 17.32 -9.00 15.27
C ASN A 156 15.96 -9.37 14.64
N PRO A 157 15.51 -10.64 14.73
CA PRO A 157 14.32 -11.11 14.01
C PRO A 157 13.01 -10.42 14.42
N GLN A 158 12.97 -9.79 15.59
CA GLN A 158 11.81 -9.02 16.06
C GLN A 158 11.82 -7.55 15.59
N MET A 159 12.93 -7.09 14.99
CA MET A 159 13.12 -5.73 14.49
C MET A 159 13.79 -5.75 13.09
N PRO A 160 13.19 -6.45 12.10
CA PRO A 160 13.77 -6.56 10.78
C PRO A 160 13.67 -5.24 10.00
N ARG A 161 14.51 -5.12 8.97
CA ARG A 161 14.62 -3.97 8.08
C ARG A 161 14.28 -4.33 6.64
N THR A 162 14.49 -5.59 6.24
CA THR A 162 14.27 -6.02 4.86
C THR A 162 12.92 -6.72 4.70
N ALA A 163 12.42 -6.77 3.46
CA ALA A 163 11.23 -7.56 3.15
C ALA A 163 11.41 -9.04 3.53
N HIS A 164 12.63 -9.57 3.42
CA HIS A 164 12.93 -10.95 3.81
C HIS A 164 12.78 -11.16 5.31
N GLY A 165 13.34 -10.26 6.14
CA GLY A 165 13.22 -10.36 7.59
C GLY A 165 11.79 -10.20 8.10
N PHE A 166 10.96 -9.38 7.43
CA PHE A 166 9.54 -9.27 7.77
C PHE A 166 8.71 -10.51 7.39
N LEU A 167 9.15 -11.29 6.39
CA LEU A 167 8.40 -12.43 5.85
C LEU A 167 8.88 -13.80 6.35
N ALA A 168 9.98 -13.84 7.10
CA ALA A 168 10.64 -15.06 7.56
C ALA A 168 9.93 -15.76 8.71
#